data_AF-A0A349IKB5-F1
#
_entry.id   AF-A0A349IKB5-F1
#
_cell.length_a   1.000
_cell.length_b   1.000
_cell.length_c   1.000
_cell.angle_alpha   90.00
_cell.angle_beta   90.00
_cell.angle_gamma   90.00
#
_symmetry.space_group_name_H-M   'P 1'
#
loop_
_entity.id
_entity.type
_entity.pdbx_description
1 polymer ?
#
loop_
_entity_poly.entity_id
_entity_poly.type
_entity_poly.pdbx_seq_one_letter_code
_entity_poly.pdbx_strand_id
1 'polypeptide(L)'
;NVVLNTAVSDALDKMYELLAPVKKEDLMEETHKLLKELLKRHERILFNGNGYTDEWVKEAEKRGLYNLKSLPEAVPALLSDKNVRLFEKHHIFTEVELRSRYEVYLENYRKTIRIEALTMMEMIRKDFTSALLDYETAVSKEMAKKKSLIPESPLVLEKSILLKLDKASCAICDGMDRLHKALAAAEAEEDSLKAALLYHDSVLKEMEVLRAAADQAEEMIPEKYLAYPTYSKLLFSVR
;
A
#
# COMPACT_ATOMS: atom_id res chain seq x y z
N ASN A 1 13.52 3.87 16.13
CA ASN A 1 14.48 3.17 17.02
C ASN A 1 13.91 2.62 18.33
N VAL A 2 12.76 3.10 18.84
CA VAL A 2 12.22 2.61 20.13
C VAL A 2 12.07 1.08 20.17
N VAL A 3 11.34 0.49 19.22
CA VAL A 3 11.09 -0.97 19.18
C VAL A 3 12.38 -1.80 19.16
N LEU A 4 13.32 -1.48 18.26
CA LEU A 4 14.58 -2.21 18.13
C LEU A 4 15.45 -2.07 19.38
N ASN A 5 15.59 -0.85 19.91
CA ASN A 5 16.43 -0.61 21.08
C ASN A 5 15.86 -1.33 22.31
N THR A 6 14.54 -1.30 22.52
CA THR A 6 13.91 -2.03 23.63
C THR A 6 14.07 -3.54 23.46
N ALA A 7 13.91 -4.07 22.24
CA ALA A 7 14.11 -5.50 21.98
C ALA A 7 15.55 -5.96 22.22
N VAL A 8 16.54 -5.13 21.84
CA VAL A 8 17.96 -5.41 22.12
C VAL A 8 18.24 -5.32 23.62
N SER A 9 17.71 -4.31 24.30
CA SER A 9 17.83 -4.17 25.76
C SER A 9 17.30 -5.41 26.49
N ASP A 10 16.12 -5.89 26.11
CA ASP A 10 15.53 -7.10 26.68
C ASP A 10 16.33 -8.37 26.39
N ALA A 11 16.93 -8.46 25.19
CA ALA A 11 17.80 -9.57 24.86
C ALA A 11 19.08 -9.56 25.73
N LEU A 12 19.69 -8.39 25.93
CA LEU A 12 20.87 -8.22 26.77
C LEU A 12 20.57 -8.48 28.24
N ASP A 13 19.43 -8.01 28.76
CA ASP A 13 18.99 -8.28 30.14
C ASP A 13 18.83 -9.78 30.39
N LYS A 14 18.22 -10.52 29.45
CA LYS A 14 18.10 -11.99 29.57
C LYS A 14 19.46 -12.68 29.56
N MET A 15 20.41 -12.20 28.75
CA MET A 15 21.77 -12.74 28.78
C MET A 15 22.46 -12.42 30.11
N TYR A 16 22.27 -11.21 30.63
CA TYR A 16 22.81 -10.80 31.92
C TYR A 16 22.23 -11.62 33.08
N GLU A 17 20.91 -11.83 33.14
CA GLU A 17 20.25 -12.66 34.16
C GLU A 17 20.81 -14.09 34.21
N LEU A 18 21.18 -14.67 33.06
CA LEU A 18 21.78 -16.00 32.96
C LEU A 18 23.26 -16.03 33.35
N LEU A 19 24.02 -14.98 33.05
CA LEU A 19 25.48 -14.93 33.27
C LEU A 19 25.88 -14.30 34.62
N ALA A 20 25.05 -13.45 35.21
CA ALA A 20 25.32 -12.78 36.49
C ALA A 20 25.63 -13.73 37.67
N PRO A 21 24.99 -14.91 37.82
CA PRO A 21 25.33 -15.84 38.91
C PRO A 21 26.57 -16.71 38.62
N VAL A 22 27.16 -16.63 37.42
CA VAL A 22 28.28 -17.48 37.01
C VAL A 22 29.59 -16.96 37.62
N LYS A 23 30.45 -17.87 38.09
CA LYS A 23 31.77 -17.53 38.61
C LYS A 23 32.68 -17.01 37.51
N LYS A 24 33.61 -16.13 37.87
CA LYS A 24 34.52 -15.49 36.92
C LYS A 24 35.38 -16.48 36.14
N GLU A 25 35.78 -17.60 36.76
CA GLU A 25 36.59 -18.62 36.09
C GLU A 25 35.82 -19.35 34.97
N ASP A 26 34.50 -19.55 35.15
CA ASP A 26 33.65 -20.31 34.23
C ASP A 26 32.92 -19.41 33.21
N LEU A 27 32.97 -18.09 33.38
CA LEU A 27 32.21 -17.11 32.61
C LEU A 27 32.44 -17.24 31.09
N MET A 28 33.69 -17.46 30.67
CA MET A 28 34.02 -17.61 29.25
C MET A 28 33.40 -18.88 28.65
N GLU A 29 33.39 -19.98 29.39
CA GLU A 29 32.82 -21.24 28.92
C GLU A 29 31.28 -21.13 28.82
N GLU A 30 30.63 -20.61 29.86
CA GLU A 30 29.18 -20.42 29.89
C GLU A 30 28.70 -19.40 28.84
N THR A 31 29.47 -18.35 28.58
CA THR A 31 29.17 -17.40 27.49
C THR A 31 29.18 -18.11 26.12
N HIS A 32 30.19 -18.95 25.85
CA HIS A 32 30.23 -19.71 24.59
C HIS A 32 29.07 -20.71 24.47
N LYS A 33 28.66 -21.34 25.58
CA LYS A 33 27.48 -22.22 25.58
C LYS A 33 26.22 -21.44 25.26
N LEU A 34 25.99 -20.31 25.94
CA LEU A 34 24.83 -19.44 25.72
C LEU A 34 24.76 -18.95 24.26
N LEU A 35 25.89 -18.52 23.68
CA LEU A 35 25.94 -18.11 22.27
C LEU A 35 25.54 -19.23 21.31
N LYS A 36 26.02 -20.46 21.54
CA LYS A 36 25.65 -21.63 20.71
C LYS A 36 24.16 -21.94 20.82
N GLU A 37 23.59 -21.85 22.02
CA GLU A 37 22.16 -22.08 22.24
C GLU A 37 21.29 -21.01 21.57
N LEU A 38 21.66 -19.74 21.72
CA LEU A 38 20.96 -18.63 21.08
C LEU A 38 21.02 -18.76 19.55
N LEU A 39 22.18 -19.09 18.98
CA LEU A 39 22.33 -19.30 17.55
C LEU A 39 21.39 -20.41 17.06
N LYS A 40 21.39 -21.57 17.73
CA LYS A 40 20.49 -22.69 17.38
C LYS A 40 19.02 -22.30 17.48
N ARG A 41 18.63 -21.53 18.50
CA ARG A 41 17.24 -21.10 18.71
C ARG A 41 16.77 -20.09 17.66
N HIS A 42 17.68 -19.24 17.18
CA HIS A 42 17.38 -18.14 16.28
C HIS A 42 17.85 -18.37 14.84
N GLU A 43 18.43 -19.53 14.51
CA GLU A 43 18.89 -19.86 13.15
C GLU A 43 17.80 -19.66 12.09
N ARG A 44 16.53 -19.91 12.44
CA ARG A 44 15.39 -19.73 11.54
C ARG A 44 15.24 -18.32 10.95
N ILE A 45 15.74 -17.28 11.64
CA ILE A 45 15.69 -15.88 11.15
C ILE A 45 16.91 -15.50 10.30
N LEU A 46 17.94 -16.35 10.23
CA LEU A 46 19.12 -16.09 9.40
C LEU A 46 18.82 -16.48 7.95
N PHE A 47 18.96 -15.51 7.04
CA PHE A 47 18.75 -15.70 5.62
C PHE A 47 19.70 -14.80 4.82
N ASN A 48 20.45 -15.42 3.91
CA ASN A 48 21.45 -14.74 3.06
C ASN A 48 21.10 -14.85 1.56
N GLY A 49 19.85 -15.19 1.23
CA GLY A 49 19.37 -15.35 -0.14
C GLY A 49 18.61 -14.12 -0.66
N ASN A 50 17.91 -14.30 -1.79
CA ASN A 50 17.08 -13.25 -2.38
C ASN A 50 15.72 -13.15 -1.66
N GLY A 51 15.53 -12.09 -0.87
CA GLY A 51 14.32 -11.85 -0.07
C GLY A 51 13.08 -11.40 -0.86
N TYR A 52 13.18 -11.18 -2.17
CA TYR A 52 12.06 -10.71 -3.00
C TYR A 52 11.37 -11.83 -3.79
N THR A 53 11.81 -13.07 -3.63
CA THR A 53 11.27 -14.21 -4.40
C THR A 53 10.04 -14.82 -3.72
N ASP A 54 9.11 -15.34 -4.51
CA ASP A 54 7.98 -16.14 -3.99
C ASP A 54 8.44 -17.41 -3.26
N GLU A 55 9.63 -17.91 -3.61
CA GLU A 55 10.28 -19.02 -2.91
C GLU A 55 10.58 -18.66 -1.47
N TRP A 56 11.15 -17.46 -1.23
CA TRP A 56 11.40 -16.97 0.11
C TRP A 56 10.11 -16.78 0.91
N VAL A 57 9.02 -16.29 0.30
CA VAL A 57 7.74 -16.14 1.00
C VAL A 57 7.24 -17.48 1.55
N LYS A 58 7.29 -18.55 0.74
CA LYS A 58 6.92 -19.91 1.16
C LYS A 58 7.86 -20.47 2.21
N GLU A 59 9.15 -20.19 2.09
CA GLU A 59 10.16 -20.64 3.05
C GLU A 59 10.03 -19.92 4.40
N ALA A 60 9.81 -18.61 4.40
CA ALA A 60 9.58 -17.80 5.59
C ALA A 60 8.36 -18.30 6.37
N GLU A 61 7.27 -18.63 5.67
CA GLU A 61 6.08 -19.24 6.27
C GLU A 61 6.40 -20.58 6.92
N LYS A 62 7.13 -21.48 6.24
CA LYS A 62 7.60 -22.76 6.83
C LYS A 62 8.47 -22.56 8.07
N ARG A 63 9.27 -21.49 8.11
CA ARG A 63 10.12 -21.11 9.26
C ARG A 63 9.32 -20.45 10.39
N GLY A 64 8.02 -20.19 10.18
CA GLY A 64 7.14 -19.51 11.13
C GLY A 64 7.45 -18.03 11.27
N LEU A 65 7.95 -17.40 10.20
CA LEU A 65 8.19 -15.97 10.13
C LEU A 65 6.93 -15.26 9.65
N TYR A 66 6.59 -14.14 10.29
CA TYR A 66 5.43 -13.34 9.92
C TYR A 66 5.64 -12.66 8.57
N ASN A 67 4.59 -12.66 7.76
CA ASN A 67 4.49 -11.89 6.51
C ASN A 67 3.15 -11.15 6.50
N LEU A 68 3.06 -10.10 7.33
CA LEU A 68 1.88 -9.23 7.44
C LEU A 68 2.05 -8.12 6.41
N LYS A 69 1.22 -8.14 5.37
CA LYS A 69 1.45 -7.35 4.14
C LYS A 69 0.89 -5.94 4.25
N SER A 70 -0.06 -5.75 5.15
CA SER A 70 -0.76 -4.48 5.33
C SER A 70 -0.60 -3.97 6.75
N LEU A 71 -0.73 -2.65 6.92
CA LEU A 71 -0.70 -2.02 8.24
C LEU A 71 -1.84 -2.55 9.14
N PRO A 72 -3.09 -2.71 8.68
CA PRO A 72 -4.17 -3.28 9.49
C PRO A 72 -3.89 -4.73 9.93
N GLU A 73 -3.16 -5.53 9.14
CA GLU A 73 -2.72 -6.86 9.56
C GLU A 73 -1.61 -6.81 10.63
N ALA A 74 -0.68 -5.85 10.51
CA ALA A 74 0.52 -5.78 11.34
C ALA A 74 0.27 -5.11 12.70
N VAL A 75 -0.52 -4.04 12.73
CA VAL A 75 -0.71 -3.19 13.91
C VAL A 75 -1.32 -3.94 15.12
N PRO A 76 -2.24 -4.91 14.97
CA PRO A 76 -2.70 -5.74 16.08
C PRO A 76 -1.58 -6.47 16.83
N ALA A 77 -0.48 -6.82 16.16
CA ALA A 77 0.65 -7.49 16.81
C ALA A 77 1.32 -6.60 17.89
N LEU A 78 1.17 -5.27 17.81
CA LEU A 78 1.68 -4.35 18.83
C LEU A 78 1.09 -4.64 20.21
N LEU A 79 -0.18 -5.07 20.26
CA LEU A 79 -0.92 -5.35 21.49
C LEU A 79 -0.80 -6.80 21.96
N SER A 80 0.03 -7.63 21.30
CA SER A 80 0.27 -9.00 21.78
C SER A 80 0.93 -8.98 23.17
N ASP A 81 0.53 -9.91 24.04
CA ASP A 81 1.01 -9.98 25.43
C ASP A 81 2.54 -9.93 25.55
N LYS A 82 3.25 -10.59 24.63
CA LYS A 82 4.71 -10.59 24.58
C LYS A 82 5.27 -9.18 24.36
N ASN A 83 4.64 -8.41 23.48
CA ASN A 83 5.10 -7.07 23.11
C ASN A 83 4.72 -6.05 24.20
N VAL A 84 3.53 -6.17 24.79
CA VAL A 84 3.13 -5.35 25.94
C VAL A 84 4.10 -5.55 27.10
N ARG A 85 4.37 -6.80 27.49
CA ARG A 85 5.33 -7.12 28.57
C ARG A 85 6.74 -6.60 28.29
N LEU A 86 7.18 -6.65 27.03
CA LEU A 86 8.48 -6.12 26.62
C LEU A 86 8.57 -4.62 26.93
N PHE A 87 7.56 -3.83 26.56
CA PHE A 87 7.59 -2.39 26.81
C PHE A 87 7.39 -2.02 28.28
N GLU A 88 6.54 -2.76 29.00
CA GLU A 88 6.28 -2.52 30.42
C GLU A 88 7.50 -2.88 31.30
N LYS A 89 8.15 -4.02 31.04
CA LYS A 89 9.38 -4.44 31.75
C LYS A 89 10.46 -3.35 31.70
N HIS A 90 10.59 -2.69 30.54
CA HIS A 90 11.61 -1.67 30.30
C HIS A 90 11.13 -0.26 30.60
N HIS A 91 9.91 -0.10 31.16
CA HIS A 91 9.30 1.20 31.48
C HIS A 91 9.26 2.18 30.29
N ILE A 92 9.09 1.65 29.07
CA ILE A 92 9.06 2.44 27.84
C ILE A 92 7.64 2.87 27.49
N PHE A 93 6.70 1.93 27.55
CA PHE A 93 5.27 2.18 27.38
C PHE A 93 4.47 1.30 28.32
N THR A 94 3.33 1.84 28.74
CA THR A 94 2.24 1.11 29.38
C THR A 94 1.30 0.49 28.35
N GLU A 95 0.50 -0.52 28.74
CA GLU A 95 -0.54 -1.07 27.85
C GLU A 95 -1.48 0.02 27.29
N VAL A 96 -1.86 1.00 28.12
CA VAL A 96 -2.75 2.10 27.72
C VAL A 96 -2.12 2.93 26.61
N GLU A 97 -0.83 3.28 26.72
CA GLU A 97 -0.12 4.03 25.68
C GLU A 97 0.04 3.23 24.39
N LEU A 98 0.27 1.92 24.48
CA LEU A 98 0.32 1.04 23.31
C LEU A 98 -1.03 0.98 22.59
N ARG A 99 -2.13 0.91 23.33
CA ARG A 99 -3.50 0.98 22.78
C ARG A 99 -3.76 2.33 22.11
N SER A 100 -3.36 3.44 22.72
CA SER A 100 -3.48 4.76 22.07
C SER A 100 -2.69 4.83 20.77
N ARG A 101 -1.47 4.27 20.72
CA ARG A 101 -0.67 4.21 19.49
C ARG A 101 -1.32 3.33 18.42
N TYR A 102 -1.85 2.18 18.81
CA TYR A 102 -2.60 1.28 17.95
C TYR A 102 -3.75 2.02 17.24
N GLU A 103 -4.58 2.75 18.01
CA GLU A 103 -5.68 3.54 17.44
C GLU A 103 -5.18 4.64 16.51
N VAL A 104 -4.15 5.39 16.90
CA VAL A 104 -3.57 6.46 16.07
C VAL A 104 -3.01 5.92 14.75
N TYR A 105 -2.38 4.73 14.75
CA TYR A 105 -1.88 4.12 13.52
C TYR A 105 -3.00 3.76 12.56
N LEU A 106 -4.07 3.12 13.06
CA LEU A 106 -5.23 2.77 12.25
C LEU A 106 -5.94 4.03 11.73
N GLU A 107 -6.08 5.04 12.58
CA GLU A 107 -6.71 6.31 12.21
C GLU A 107 -5.91 7.05 11.13
N ASN A 108 -4.59 7.14 11.27
CA ASN A 108 -3.74 7.78 10.27
C ASN A 108 -3.81 7.02 8.95
N TYR A 109 -3.73 5.68 8.99
CA TYR A 109 -3.83 4.85 7.80
C TYR A 109 -5.12 5.10 7.02
N ARG A 110 -6.28 5.02 7.68
CA ARG A 110 -7.58 5.26 7.01
C ARG A 110 -7.69 6.69 6.47
N LYS A 111 -7.21 7.69 7.22
CA LYS A 111 -7.29 9.10 6.81
C LYS A 111 -6.42 9.38 5.59
N THR A 112 -5.21 8.83 5.55
CA THR A 112 -4.31 8.98 4.40
C THR A 112 -4.97 8.42 3.13
N ILE A 113 -5.43 7.16 3.16
CA ILE A 113 -6.07 6.53 2.00
C ILE A 113 -7.34 7.28 1.60
N ARG A 114 -8.13 7.74 2.57
CA ARG A 114 -9.32 8.56 2.30
C ARG A 114 -8.96 9.84 1.55
N ILE A 115 -7.94 10.56 1.98
CA ILE A 115 -7.50 11.80 1.32
C ILE A 115 -7.04 11.49 -0.11
N GLU A 116 -6.25 10.42 -0.30
CA GLU A 116 -5.80 9.98 -1.62
C GLU A 116 -6.96 9.61 -2.54
N ALA A 117 -7.94 8.84 -2.05
CA ALA A 117 -9.13 8.46 -2.79
C ALA A 117 -9.98 9.68 -3.19
N LEU A 118 -10.24 10.60 -2.26
CA LEU A 118 -10.99 11.83 -2.54
C LEU A 118 -10.26 12.73 -3.54
N THR A 119 -8.93 12.82 -3.42
CA THR A 119 -8.09 13.59 -4.34
C THR A 119 -8.14 12.98 -5.74
N MET A 120 -7.99 11.65 -5.85
CA MET A 120 -8.12 10.94 -7.12
C MET A 120 -9.49 11.18 -7.77
N MET A 121 -10.57 11.07 -7.00
CA MET A 121 -11.93 11.33 -7.48
C MET A 121 -12.09 12.78 -7.96
N GLU A 122 -11.53 13.74 -7.25
CA GLU A 122 -11.58 15.15 -7.62
C GLU A 122 -10.82 15.42 -8.93
N MET A 123 -9.58 14.91 -9.04
CA MET A 123 -8.75 15.02 -10.24
C MET A 123 -9.43 14.39 -11.46
N ILE A 124 -10.01 13.20 -11.30
CA ILE A 124 -10.70 12.51 -12.38
C ILE A 124 -11.92 13.30 -12.84
N ARG A 125 -12.74 13.77 -11.89
CA ARG A 125 -13.99 14.46 -12.20
C ARG A 125 -13.78 15.83 -12.82
N LYS A 126 -12.81 16.61 -12.32
CA LYS A 126 -12.62 18.00 -12.73
C LYS A 126 -11.67 18.13 -13.90
N ASP A 127 -10.52 17.46 -13.83
CA ASP A 127 -9.42 17.70 -14.76
C ASP A 127 -9.42 16.64 -15.88
N PHE A 128 -9.35 15.35 -15.52
CA PHE A 128 -9.22 14.28 -16.50
C PHE A 128 -10.46 14.13 -17.40
N THR A 129 -11.65 14.20 -16.81
CA THR A 129 -12.91 14.09 -17.57
C THR A 129 -13.04 15.21 -18.60
N SER A 130 -12.60 16.43 -18.27
CA SER A 130 -12.59 17.54 -19.22
C SER A 130 -11.66 17.25 -20.40
N ALA A 131 -10.43 16.80 -20.13
CA ALA A 131 -9.45 16.43 -21.15
C ALA A 131 -9.97 15.32 -22.08
N LEU A 132 -10.60 14.30 -21.50
CA LEU A 132 -11.20 13.18 -22.22
C LEU A 132 -12.30 13.67 -23.18
N LEU A 133 -13.26 14.45 -22.68
CA LEU A 133 -14.37 14.97 -23.47
C LEU A 133 -13.91 15.95 -24.57
N ASP A 134 -12.89 16.76 -24.30
CA ASP A 134 -12.30 17.66 -25.30
C ASP A 134 -11.67 16.89 -26.45
N TYR A 135 -10.96 15.79 -26.15
CA TYR A 135 -10.38 14.93 -27.17
C TYR A 135 -11.44 14.16 -27.95
N GLU A 136 -12.42 13.55 -27.28
CA GLU A 136 -13.56 12.88 -27.93
C GLU A 136 -14.31 13.82 -28.88
N THR A 137 -14.51 15.06 -28.45
CA THR A 137 -15.13 16.12 -29.27
C THR A 137 -14.27 16.44 -30.50
N ALA A 138 -12.95 16.53 -30.35
CA ALA A 138 -12.05 16.79 -31.47
C ALA A 138 -12.09 15.66 -32.51
N VAL A 139 -12.03 14.40 -32.07
CA VAL A 139 -12.11 13.23 -32.96
C VAL A 139 -13.48 13.15 -33.64
N SER A 140 -14.57 13.40 -32.91
CA SER A 140 -15.93 13.39 -33.46
C SER A 140 -16.14 14.47 -34.52
N LYS A 141 -15.62 15.68 -34.29
CA LYS A 141 -15.67 16.78 -35.28
C LYS A 141 -14.90 16.41 -36.55
N GLU A 142 -13.73 15.80 -36.41
CA GLU A 142 -12.93 15.36 -37.56
C GLU A 142 -13.65 14.26 -38.35
N MET A 143 -14.24 13.29 -37.64
CA MET A 143 -15.04 12.23 -38.24
C MET A 143 -16.21 12.78 -39.06
N ALA A 144 -16.95 13.77 -38.52
CA ALA A 144 -18.07 14.41 -39.22
C ALA A 144 -17.62 15.15 -40.49
N LYS A 145 -16.51 15.91 -40.42
CA LYS A 145 -15.92 16.60 -41.59
C LYS A 145 -15.44 15.62 -42.65
N LYS A 146 -14.79 14.54 -42.25
CA LYS A 146 -14.29 13.53 -43.19
C LYS A 146 -15.43 12.80 -43.89
N LYS A 147 -16.54 12.53 -43.19
CA LYS A 147 -17.74 11.93 -43.79
C LYS A 147 -18.42 12.86 -44.80
N SER A 148 -18.43 14.17 -44.54
CA SER A 148 -19.02 15.13 -45.49
C SER A 148 -18.16 15.32 -46.75
N LEU A 149 -16.84 15.25 -46.61
CA LEU A 149 -15.90 15.36 -47.75
C LEU A 149 -15.75 14.05 -48.53
N ILE A 150 -15.82 12.90 -47.85
CA ILE A 150 -15.63 11.57 -48.44
C ILE A 150 -16.73 10.62 -47.92
N PRO A 151 -17.92 10.63 -48.55
CA PRO A 151 -19.06 9.83 -48.10
C PRO A 151 -18.78 8.32 -48.04
N GLU A 152 -17.95 7.79 -48.94
CA GLU A 152 -17.58 6.37 -48.99
C GLU A 152 -16.51 5.95 -47.98
N SER A 153 -15.95 6.89 -47.21
CA SER A 153 -14.89 6.55 -46.25
C SER A 153 -15.45 5.68 -45.10
N PRO A 154 -14.79 4.56 -44.78
CA PRO A 154 -15.23 3.68 -43.69
C PRO A 154 -14.97 4.26 -42.29
N LEU A 155 -14.10 5.27 -42.16
CA LEU A 155 -13.74 5.96 -40.91
C LEU A 155 -13.23 5.01 -39.81
N VAL A 156 -12.43 4.02 -40.20
CA VAL A 156 -12.01 2.92 -39.32
C VAL A 156 -11.22 3.42 -38.10
N LEU A 157 -10.29 4.36 -38.31
CA LEU A 157 -9.42 4.87 -37.25
C LEU A 157 -10.21 5.66 -36.21
N GLU A 158 -11.00 6.64 -36.66
CA GLU A 158 -11.75 7.55 -35.79
C GLU A 158 -12.79 6.78 -34.96
N LYS A 159 -13.50 5.84 -35.59
CA LYS A 159 -14.43 4.95 -34.89
C LYS A 159 -13.73 4.08 -33.86
N SER A 160 -12.56 3.52 -34.20
CA SER A 160 -11.82 2.69 -33.26
C SER A 160 -11.33 3.49 -32.06
N ILE A 161 -10.94 4.76 -32.24
CA ILE A 161 -10.52 5.63 -31.14
C ILE A 161 -11.71 5.93 -30.24
N LEU A 162 -12.81 6.42 -30.81
CA LEU A 162 -14.01 6.77 -30.05
C LEU A 162 -14.59 5.58 -29.28
N LEU A 163 -14.66 4.38 -29.87
CA LEU A 163 -15.16 3.19 -29.17
C LEU A 163 -14.31 2.81 -27.95
N LYS A 164 -12.99 2.99 -28.03
CA LYS A 164 -12.10 2.70 -26.90
C LYS A 164 -12.20 3.77 -25.82
N LEU A 165 -12.27 5.05 -26.21
CA LEU A 165 -12.46 6.16 -25.27
C LEU A 165 -13.82 6.06 -24.56
N ASP A 166 -14.89 5.76 -25.29
CA ASP A 166 -16.24 5.54 -24.74
C ASP A 166 -16.26 4.37 -23.75
N LYS A 167 -15.60 3.24 -24.09
CA LYS A 167 -15.46 2.13 -23.15
C LYS A 167 -14.71 2.54 -21.88
N ALA A 168 -13.64 3.32 -22.01
CA ALA A 168 -12.88 3.82 -20.87
C ALA A 168 -13.69 4.82 -20.03
N SER A 169 -14.45 5.71 -20.67
CA SER A 169 -15.30 6.69 -19.99
C SER A 169 -16.41 6.03 -19.18
N CYS A 170 -17.06 4.98 -19.73
CA CYS A 170 -17.99 4.14 -18.98
C CYS A 170 -17.31 3.48 -17.77
N ALA A 171 -16.12 2.89 -17.96
CA ALA A 171 -15.39 2.23 -16.88
C ALA A 171 -14.96 3.21 -15.77
N ILE A 172 -14.58 4.44 -16.13
CA ILE A 172 -14.26 5.52 -15.20
C ILE A 172 -15.52 5.93 -14.41
N CYS A 173 -16.66 6.10 -15.09
CA CYS A 173 -17.92 6.46 -14.43
C CYS A 173 -18.34 5.38 -13.41
N ASP A 174 -18.34 4.12 -13.83
CA ASP A 174 -18.63 2.99 -12.95
C ASP A 174 -17.63 2.89 -11.78
N GLY A 175 -16.33 3.08 -12.06
CA GLY A 175 -15.27 3.05 -11.06
C GLY A 175 -15.41 4.17 -10.02
N MET A 176 -15.79 5.37 -10.43
CA MET A 176 -16.08 6.50 -9.55
C MET A 176 -17.23 6.20 -8.59
N ASP A 177 -18.31 5.59 -9.10
CA ASP A 177 -19.46 5.20 -8.29
C ASP A 177 -19.13 4.08 -7.31
N ARG A 178 -18.35 3.07 -7.74
CA ARG A 178 -17.88 2.00 -6.85
C ARG A 178 -16.98 2.53 -5.75
N LEU A 179 -16.00 3.37 -6.10
CA LEU A 179 -15.10 4.00 -5.12
C LEU A 179 -15.88 4.87 -4.12
N HIS A 180 -16.87 5.63 -4.59
CA HIS A 180 -17.72 6.42 -3.71
C HIS A 180 -18.49 5.55 -2.71
N LYS A 181 -19.08 4.45 -3.16
CA LYS A 181 -19.79 3.49 -2.29
C LYS A 181 -18.84 2.81 -1.31
N ALA A 182 -17.64 2.43 -1.76
CA ALA A 182 -16.62 1.83 -0.90
C ALA A 182 -16.17 2.78 0.22
N LEU A 183 -15.95 4.07 -0.11
CA LEU A 183 -15.65 5.10 0.88
C LEU A 183 -16.80 5.28 1.89
N ALA A 184 -18.04 5.38 1.42
CA ALA A 184 -19.20 5.51 2.31
C ALA A 184 -19.36 4.32 3.26
N ALA A 185 -19.13 3.10 2.77
CA ALA A 185 -19.16 1.89 3.59
C ALA A 185 -18.03 1.88 4.64
N ALA A 186 -16.81 2.28 4.25
CA ALA A 186 -15.67 2.33 5.16
C ALA A 186 -15.78 3.46 6.21
N GLU A 187 -16.44 4.57 5.89
CA GLU A 187 -16.72 5.67 6.82
C GLU A 187 -17.82 5.33 7.84
N ALA A 188 -18.77 4.47 7.46
CA ALA A 188 -19.86 4.04 8.34
C ALA A 188 -19.44 2.99 9.39
N GLU A 189 -18.26 2.39 9.26
CA GLU A 189 -17.74 1.42 10.22
C GLU A 189 -17.13 2.10 11.44
N GLU A 190 -17.62 1.73 12.63
CA GLU A 190 -17.21 2.34 13.90
C GLU A 190 -15.93 1.71 14.46
N ASP A 191 -15.69 0.42 14.20
CA ASP A 191 -14.49 -0.26 14.65
C ASP A 191 -13.27 0.17 13.83
N SER A 192 -12.26 0.72 14.51
CA SER A 192 -11.04 1.25 13.86
C SER A 192 -10.32 0.23 12.99
N LEU A 193 -10.27 -1.03 13.42
CA LEU A 193 -9.55 -2.09 12.70
C LEU A 193 -10.35 -2.54 11.47
N LYS A 194 -11.64 -2.80 11.63
CA LYS A 194 -12.52 -3.15 10.51
C LYS A 194 -12.58 -2.04 9.49
N ALA A 195 -12.68 -0.78 9.92
CA ALA A 195 -12.63 0.36 9.02
C ALA A 195 -11.31 0.35 8.23
N ALA A 196 -10.17 0.20 8.91
CA ALA A 196 -8.86 0.15 8.25
C ALA A 196 -8.73 -1.04 7.26
N LEU A 197 -9.30 -2.20 7.58
CA LEU A 197 -9.39 -3.34 6.66
C LEU A 197 -10.27 -3.03 5.44
N LEU A 198 -11.42 -2.36 5.61
CA LEU A 198 -12.25 -1.92 4.49
C LEU A 198 -11.51 -0.95 3.56
N TYR A 199 -10.71 -0.02 4.12
CA TYR A 199 -9.84 0.84 3.32
C TYR A 199 -8.80 0.04 2.54
N HIS A 200 -8.20 -0.98 3.15
CA HIS A 200 -7.22 -1.85 2.50
C HIS A 200 -7.83 -2.74 1.41
N ASP A 201 -8.89 -3.49 1.73
CA ASP A 201 -9.43 -4.56 0.88
C ASP A 201 -10.37 -4.05 -0.21
N SER A 202 -11.05 -2.92 0.05
CA SER A 202 -12.08 -2.36 -0.83
C SER A 202 -11.64 -1.04 -1.45
N VAL A 203 -11.33 -0.02 -0.64
CA VAL A 203 -11.05 1.34 -1.18
C VAL A 203 -9.80 1.34 -2.06
N LEU A 204 -8.67 0.80 -1.58
CA LEU A 204 -7.44 0.71 -2.39
C LEU A 204 -7.65 -0.11 -3.67
N LYS A 205 -8.43 -1.20 -3.58
CA LYS A 205 -8.72 -2.04 -4.74
C LYS A 205 -9.54 -1.29 -5.80
N GLU A 206 -10.56 -0.56 -5.40
CA GLU A 206 -11.36 0.26 -6.33
C GLU A 206 -10.55 1.45 -6.87
N MET A 207 -9.63 2.03 -6.08
CA MET A 207 -8.68 3.04 -6.58
C MET A 207 -7.80 2.48 -7.70
N GLU A 208 -7.25 1.28 -7.54
CA GLU A 208 -6.43 0.62 -8.59
C GLU A 208 -7.26 0.32 -9.85
N VAL A 209 -8.50 -0.13 -9.70
CA VAL A 209 -9.39 -0.37 -10.84
C VAL A 209 -9.71 0.93 -11.59
N LEU A 210 -10.03 2.00 -10.87
CA LEU A 210 -10.30 3.31 -11.44
C LEU A 210 -9.06 3.89 -12.13
N ARG A 211 -7.89 3.78 -11.50
CA ARG A 211 -6.61 4.17 -12.08
C ARG A 211 -6.34 3.44 -13.39
N ALA A 212 -6.48 2.11 -13.42
CA ALA A 212 -6.24 1.34 -14.62
C ALA A 212 -7.17 1.74 -15.79
N ALA A 213 -8.41 2.15 -15.50
CA ALA A 213 -9.32 2.67 -16.51
C ALA A 213 -8.88 4.06 -17.03
N ALA A 214 -8.41 4.93 -16.14
CA ALA A 214 -7.86 6.24 -16.51
C ALA A 214 -6.57 6.10 -17.34
N ASP A 215 -5.65 5.21 -16.94
CA ASP A 215 -4.40 4.96 -17.66
C ASP A 215 -4.64 4.49 -19.10
N GLN A 216 -5.65 3.63 -19.32
CA GLN A 216 -6.05 3.19 -20.67
C GLN A 216 -6.56 4.34 -21.55
N ALA A 217 -7.28 5.29 -20.96
CA ALA A 217 -7.71 6.49 -21.68
C ALA A 217 -6.53 7.45 -21.91
N GLU A 218 -5.65 7.63 -20.93
CA GLU A 218 -4.47 8.51 -21.02
C GLU A 218 -3.55 8.10 -22.19
N GLU A 219 -3.31 6.80 -22.39
CA GLU A 219 -2.47 6.30 -23.50
C GLU A 219 -2.97 6.78 -24.88
N MET A 220 -4.28 7.00 -25.01
CA MET A 220 -4.92 7.41 -26.25
C MET A 220 -5.06 8.93 -26.39
N ILE A 221 -5.00 9.68 -25.29
CA ILE A 221 -5.21 11.12 -25.29
C ILE A 221 -3.87 11.81 -25.61
N PRO A 222 -3.80 12.64 -26.67
CA PRO A 222 -2.62 13.42 -26.94
C PRO A 222 -2.30 14.36 -25.79
N GLU A 223 -1.02 14.46 -25.45
CA GLU A 223 -0.53 15.22 -24.30
C GLU A 223 -1.01 16.68 -24.23
N LYS A 224 -1.27 17.32 -25.37
CA LYS A 224 -1.80 18.69 -25.44
C LYS A 224 -3.17 18.87 -24.78
N TYR A 225 -3.92 17.78 -24.58
CA TYR A 225 -5.23 17.79 -23.92
C TYR A 225 -5.13 17.46 -22.43
N LEU A 226 -4.05 16.82 -21.98
CA LEU A 226 -3.89 16.43 -20.59
C LEU A 226 -3.54 17.65 -19.72
N ALA A 227 -4.23 17.78 -18.59
CA ALA A 227 -4.00 18.87 -17.63
C ALA A 227 -2.72 18.70 -16.81
N TYR A 228 -2.19 17.48 -16.73
CA TYR A 228 -1.03 17.11 -15.95
C TYR A 228 0.04 16.42 -16.81
N PRO A 229 1.33 16.51 -16.40
CA PRO A 229 2.42 15.90 -17.14
C PRO A 229 2.33 14.38 -17.13
N THR A 230 2.60 13.76 -18.27
CA THR A 230 2.78 12.31 -18.38
C THR A 230 3.98 11.84 -17.55
N TYR A 231 4.02 10.54 -17.20
CA TYR A 231 5.17 9.94 -16.51
C TYR A 231 6.50 10.20 -17.23
N SER A 232 6.51 10.15 -18.56
CA SER A 232 7.69 10.46 -19.37
C SER A 232 8.20 11.88 -19.13
N LYS A 233 7.29 12.87 -19.00
CA LYS A 233 7.69 14.23 -18.62
C LYS A 233 8.15 14.30 -17.16
N LEU A 234 7.41 13.73 -16.22
CA LEU A 234 7.81 13.78 -14.80
C LEU A 234 9.21 13.19 -14.57
N LEU A 235 9.55 12.11 -15.28
CA LEU A 235 10.83 11.40 -15.11
C LEU A 235 11.97 11.96 -15.97
N PHE A 236 11.68 12.52 -17.16
CA PHE A 236 12.71 12.87 -18.14
C PHE A 236 12.64 14.31 -18.69
N SER A 237 11.75 15.17 -18.16
CA SER A 237 11.62 16.58 -18.61
C SER A 237 12.73 17.50 -18.15
N VAL A 238 13.61 17.05 -17.26
CA VAL A 238 14.84 17.78 -16.93
C VAL A 238 15.87 17.53 -18.04
N ARG A 239 15.98 18.48 -18.97
CA ARG A 239 17.08 18.63 -19.92
C ARG A 239 17.69 20.01 -19.78
#